data_AF-A0A967SWY4-F1
#
_entry.id   AF-A0A967SWY4-F1
#
_cell.length_a   1.000
_cell.length_b   1.000
_cell.length_c   1.000
_cell.angle_alpha   90.00
_cell.angle_beta   90.00
_cell.angle_gamma   90.00
#
_symmetry.space_group_name_H-M   'P 1'
#
loop_
_entity.id
_entity.type
_entity.pdbx_description
1 polymer ?
#
loop_
_entity_poly.entity_id
_entity_poly.type
_entity_poly.pdbx_seq_one_letter_code
_entity_poly.pdbx_strand_id
1 'polypeptide(L)'
;MYIFKFVTLFVLVIILVLLIGCGGDDSPTRPPLTTGTIEITATTTGDTLDKNGYTVTLDGADSLALDPNGTTRFEDIEAESHDVTVSGIQVNCDLGGEVSRTVKVEGGETAIVNFSIECLPALFNRIVFHRETSEGDFDLFTMNPDGSQEIILENNNRLSLFASLSPRGTQVAFQDNVDGNSEIVLMNVDGSGYTQLTNNDIYDGSVPSWSPDGSKIAFSSYREGDSEIYVVNADGSNVRQLTDNETFDSGPDWSPSGEEIVFTSGPSGNRSIFLMN
;
A
#
# COMPACT_ATOMS: atom_id res chain seq x y z
N MET A 1 -2.88 -63.21 -112.38
CA MET A 1 -2.96 -61.74 -112.15
C MET A 1 -2.27 -61.48 -110.81
N TYR A 2 -1.16 -60.75 -110.80
CA TYR A 2 -0.26 -60.53 -109.64
C TYR A 2 -0.06 -59.01 -109.41
N ILE A 3 0.05 -58.58 -108.13
CA ILE A 3 0.49 -57.28 -107.52
C ILE A 3 -0.11 -57.29 -106.08
N PHE A 4 0.55 -57.22 -104.91
CA PHE A 4 1.93 -56.98 -104.45
C PHE A 4 2.31 -55.51 -104.09
N LYS A 5 2.68 -55.27 -102.81
CA LYS A 5 3.21 -54.04 -102.14
C LYS A 5 2.18 -52.98 -101.69
N PHE A 6 2.45 -52.07 -100.72
CA PHE A 6 3.20 -52.02 -99.43
C PHE A 6 3.01 -50.58 -98.83
N VAL A 7 3.52 -50.27 -97.62
CA VAL A 7 3.69 -48.92 -96.99
C VAL A 7 2.38 -48.12 -96.66
N THR A 8 2.27 -47.21 -95.68
CA THR A 8 3.21 -46.60 -94.69
C THR A 8 2.54 -46.29 -93.34
N LEU A 9 3.37 -46.24 -92.29
CA LEU A 9 3.10 -45.74 -90.93
C LEU A 9 2.85 -44.22 -90.88
N PHE A 10 1.98 -43.75 -89.98
CA PHE A 10 2.10 -42.41 -89.37
C PHE A 10 1.72 -42.46 -87.89
N VAL A 11 2.65 -42.05 -87.03
CA VAL A 11 2.45 -41.92 -85.57
C VAL A 11 2.13 -40.46 -85.29
N LEU A 12 1.07 -40.19 -84.52
CA LEU A 12 0.78 -38.86 -84.01
C LEU A 12 0.98 -38.84 -82.49
N VAL A 13 2.10 -38.28 -82.04
CA VAL A 13 2.34 -37.99 -80.62
C VAL A 13 1.71 -36.64 -80.29
N ILE A 14 0.71 -36.63 -79.40
CA ILE A 14 0.22 -35.40 -78.76
C ILE A 14 0.64 -35.45 -77.30
N ILE A 15 1.68 -34.68 -76.97
CA ILE A 15 2.04 -34.38 -75.58
C ILE A 15 1.16 -33.20 -75.15
N LEU A 16 0.32 -33.42 -74.14
CA LEU A 16 -0.32 -32.34 -73.40
C LEU A 16 -0.09 -32.58 -71.91
N VAL A 17 0.74 -31.73 -71.31
CA VAL A 17 0.94 -31.70 -69.85
C VAL A 17 0.17 -30.50 -69.31
N LEU A 18 -0.79 -30.77 -68.43
CA LEU A 18 -1.25 -29.81 -67.43
C LEU A 18 -1.39 -30.53 -66.09
N LEU A 19 -0.89 -29.85 -65.05
CA LEU A 19 -0.79 -30.33 -63.68
C LEU A 19 -1.97 -29.85 -62.83
N ILE A 20 -1.97 -30.30 -61.56
CA ILE A 20 -2.75 -29.83 -60.40
C ILE A 20 -4.10 -30.55 -60.21
N GLY A 21 -4.21 -31.30 -59.11
CA GLY A 21 -5.42 -32.06 -58.78
C GLY A 21 -5.34 -33.08 -57.63
N CYS A 22 -4.23 -33.17 -56.88
CA CYS A 22 -4.12 -33.98 -55.65
C CYS A 22 -3.40 -33.16 -54.58
N GLY A 23 -4.02 -32.99 -53.42
CA GLY A 23 -3.50 -32.16 -52.32
C GLY A 23 -4.57 -31.69 -51.35
N GLY A 24 -5.47 -32.58 -50.93
CA GLY A 24 -6.25 -32.36 -49.71
C GLY A 24 -5.32 -32.64 -48.53
N ASP A 25 -5.01 -31.62 -47.74
CA ASP A 25 -4.21 -31.74 -46.52
C ASP A 25 -5.09 -32.29 -45.39
N ASP A 26 -5.42 -33.59 -45.45
CA ASP A 26 -6.11 -34.33 -44.39
C ASP A 26 -5.17 -34.64 -43.21
N SER A 27 -4.34 -33.68 -42.83
CA SER A 27 -3.65 -33.68 -41.53
C SER A 27 -4.72 -33.51 -40.44
N PRO A 28 -4.85 -34.44 -39.47
CA PRO A 28 -5.87 -34.31 -38.43
C PRO A 28 -5.59 -33.04 -37.62
N THR A 29 -6.52 -32.09 -37.69
CA THR A 29 -6.45 -30.87 -36.88
C THR A 29 -6.42 -31.27 -35.41
N ARG A 30 -5.35 -30.91 -34.71
CA ARG A 30 -5.22 -31.15 -33.27
C ARG A 30 -6.46 -30.53 -32.60
N PRO A 31 -7.19 -31.26 -31.73
CA PRO A 31 -8.32 -30.67 -31.01
C PRO A 31 -7.85 -29.41 -30.27
N PRO A 32 -8.68 -28.35 -30.22
CA PRO A 32 -8.33 -27.14 -29.50
C PRO A 32 -8.03 -27.49 -28.05
N LEU A 33 -6.98 -26.87 -27.50
CA LEU A 33 -6.68 -27.00 -26.08
C LEU A 33 -7.82 -26.34 -25.29
N THR A 34 -8.21 -26.98 -24.19
CA THR A 34 -9.32 -26.52 -23.33
C THR A 34 -8.83 -25.87 -22.04
N THR A 35 -7.52 -25.93 -21.79
CA THR A 35 -6.86 -25.32 -20.64
C THR A 35 -5.67 -24.47 -21.08
N GLY A 36 -5.31 -23.48 -20.27
CA GLY A 36 -4.13 -22.64 -20.39
C GLY A 36 -3.47 -22.40 -19.03
N THR A 37 -2.66 -21.35 -18.96
CA THR A 37 -1.93 -20.95 -17.75
C THR A 37 -2.28 -19.50 -17.40
N ILE A 38 -2.37 -19.16 -16.11
CA ILE A 38 -2.35 -17.77 -15.65
C ILE A 38 -1.01 -17.52 -14.96
N GLU A 39 -0.22 -16.59 -15.50
CA GLU A 39 0.99 -16.08 -14.85
C GLU A 39 0.67 -14.76 -14.15
N ILE A 40 1.00 -14.69 -12.86
CA ILE A 40 0.81 -13.50 -12.04
C ILE A 40 2.17 -12.96 -11.60
N THR A 41 2.42 -11.69 -11.88
CA THR A 41 3.59 -10.96 -11.36
C THR A 41 3.15 -9.90 -10.35
N ALA A 42 4.01 -9.64 -9.36
CA ALA A 42 3.94 -8.43 -8.56
C ALA A 42 5.17 -7.58 -8.90
N THR A 43 4.97 -6.29 -9.18
CA THR A 43 6.03 -5.27 -9.12
C THR A 43 5.84 -4.52 -7.81
N THR A 44 6.81 -4.60 -6.90
CA THR A 44 6.75 -3.91 -5.60
C THR A 44 7.89 -2.91 -5.46
N THR A 45 7.55 -1.65 -5.23
CA THR A 45 8.50 -0.53 -5.06
C THR A 45 8.45 0.05 -3.66
N GLY A 46 9.47 0.83 -3.30
CA GLY A 46 9.59 1.51 -2.00
C GLY A 46 10.59 0.87 -1.04
N ASP A 47 10.84 1.54 0.09
CA ASP A 47 11.97 1.23 0.97
C ASP A 47 11.67 0.15 2.03
N THR A 48 10.41 0.04 2.48
CA THR A 48 9.96 -0.98 3.43
C THR A 48 8.94 -1.90 2.80
N LEU A 49 9.44 -2.76 1.90
CA LEU A 49 8.67 -3.80 1.20
C LEU A 49 8.06 -4.83 2.17
N ASP A 50 6.92 -5.40 1.78
CA ASP A 50 6.26 -6.49 2.50
C ASP A 50 7.07 -7.79 2.46
N LYS A 51 7.86 -8.05 3.50
CA LYS A 51 8.71 -9.24 3.60
C LYS A 51 7.95 -10.58 3.68
N ASN A 52 6.64 -10.56 3.92
CA ASN A 52 5.83 -11.77 3.99
C ASN A 52 5.26 -12.16 2.61
N GLY A 53 5.33 -11.26 1.63
CA GLY A 53 4.72 -11.43 0.33
C GLY A 53 3.19 -11.40 0.36
N TYR A 54 2.59 -11.68 -0.78
CA TYR A 54 1.15 -11.57 -1.01
C TYR A 54 0.52 -12.95 -1.22
N THR A 55 -0.80 -13.03 -1.09
CA THR A 55 -1.58 -14.20 -1.50
C THR A 55 -2.44 -13.82 -2.69
N VAL A 56 -2.26 -14.51 -3.81
CA VAL A 56 -3.14 -14.41 -4.98
C VAL A 56 -4.13 -15.57 -4.96
N THR A 57 -5.40 -15.28 -5.21
CA THR A 57 -6.49 -16.27 -5.19
C THR A 57 -7.23 -16.23 -6.52
N LEU A 58 -7.38 -17.39 -7.14
CA LEU A 58 -8.14 -17.63 -8.35
C LEU A 58 -9.59 -17.99 -7.99
N ASP A 59 -10.55 -17.26 -8.55
CA ASP A 59 -12.00 -17.48 -8.43
C ASP A 59 -12.52 -17.62 -6.98
N GLY A 60 -11.79 -17.05 -6.02
CA GLY A 60 -12.10 -17.13 -4.59
C GLY A 60 -11.84 -18.49 -3.94
N ALA A 61 -11.18 -19.43 -4.62
CA ALA A 61 -10.95 -20.80 -4.14
C ALA A 61 -9.47 -21.17 -3.99
N ASP A 62 -8.72 -21.23 -5.10
CA ASP A 62 -7.34 -21.70 -5.11
C ASP A 62 -6.37 -20.55 -4.89
N SER A 63 -5.48 -20.68 -3.90
CA SER A 63 -4.54 -19.61 -3.51
C SER A 63 -3.08 -20.04 -3.64
N LEU A 64 -2.23 -19.10 -4.10
CA LEU A 64 -0.78 -19.23 -4.16
C LEU A 64 -0.10 -18.03 -3.50
N ALA A 65 1.09 -18.26 -2.95
CA ALA A 65 1.97 -17.18 -2.52
C ALA A 65 2.57 -16.45 -3.74
N LEU A 66 2.78 -15.15 -3.59
CA LEU A 66 3.44 -14.28 -4.55
C LEU A 66 4.42 -13.36 -3.83
N ASP A 67 5.72 -13.62 -4.01
CA ASP A 67 6.77 -12.80 -3.44
C ASP A 67 6.77 -11.37 -4.01
N PRO A 68 7.25 -10.34 -3.28
CA PRO A 68 7.46 -9.00 -3.83
C PRO A 68 8.48 -9.04 -4.97
N ASN A 69 8.16 -8.41 -6.10
CA ASN A 69 8.95 -8.53 -7.35
C ASN A 69 9.05 -9.98 -7.89
N GLY A 70 8.15 -10.86 -7.45
CA GLY A 70 8.08 -12.27 -7.82
C GLY A 70 7.08 -12.59 -8.93
N THR A 71 6.98 -13.87 -9.25
CA THR A 71 6.06 -14.43 -10.24
C THR A 71 5.56 -15.79 -9.77
N THR A 72 4.26 -16.04 -9.92
CA THR A 72 3.62 -17.33 -9.61
C THR A 72 2.66 -17.72 -10.74
N ARG A 73 2.25 -18.99 -10.80
CA ARG A 73 1.41 -19.51 -11.89
C ARG A 73 0.34 -20.47 -11.41
N PHE A 74 -0.87 -20.32 -11.96
CA PHE A 74 -1.87 -21.37 -11.98
C PHE A 74 -1.82 -22.07 -13.34
N GLU A 75 -1.64 -23.38 -13.33
CA GLU A 75 -1.57 -24.24 -14.53
C GLU A 75 -2.88 -25.00 -14.70
N ASP A 76 -3.14 -25.53 -15.90
CA ASP A 76 -4.33 -26.32 -16.24
C ASP A 76 -5.68 -25.62 -16.00
N ILE A 77 -5.72 -24.29 -16.13
CA ILE A 77 -6.93 -23.47 -15.94
C ILE A 77 -7.82 -23.49 -17.18
N GLU A 78 -9.14 -23.59 -17.02
CA GLU A 78 -10.10 -23.67 -18.13
C GLU A 78 -10.03 -22.43 -19.06
N ALA A 79 -10.36 -22.60 -20.34
CA ALA A 79 -10.28 -21.55 -21.34
C ALA A 79 -11.49 -20.59 -21.30
N GLU A 80 -11.69 -19.92 -20.16
CA GLU A 80 -12.76 -18.92 -19.96
C GLU A 80 -12.27 -17.65 -19.23
N SER A 81 -13.17 -16.92 -18.56
CA SER A 81 -12.83 -15.72 -17.78
C SER A 81 -12.79 -16.05 -16.29
N HIS A 82 -11.66 -15.72 -15.67
CA HIS A 82 -11.37 -16.00 -14.26
C HIS A 82 -11.03 -14.70 -13.52
N ASP A 83 -11.32 -14.64 -12.23
CA ASP A 83 -10.98 -13.51 -11.37
C ASP A 83 -9.75 -13.81 -10.52
N VAL A 84 -8.71 -12.99 -10.67
CA VAL A 84 -7.47 -13.07 -9.87
C VAL A 84 -7.49 -11.96 -8.83
N THR A 85 -7.59 -12.34 -7.55
CA THR A 85 -7.61 -11.40 -6.42
C THR A 85 -6.30 -11.44 -5.64
N VAL A 86 -5.66 -10.29 -5.42
CA VAL A 86 -4.49 -10.15 -4.54
C VAL A 86 -4.92 -9.73 -3.12
N SER A 87 -4.24 -10.28 -2.11
CA SER A 87 -4.52 -10.06 -0.69
C SER A 87 -3.25 -10.17 0.15
N GLY A 88 -3.34 -9.79 1.43
CA GLY A 88 -2.20 -9.82 2.36
C GLY A 88 -1.26 -8.62 2.27
N ILE A 89 -1.60 -7.61 1.45
CA ILE A 89 -0.81 -6.38 1.29
C ILE A 89 -0.67 -5.66 2.64
N GLN A 90 0.57 -5.42 3.08
CA GLN A 90 0.87 -4.66 4.30
C GLN A 90 0.30 -3.24 4.30
N VAL A 91 0.06 -2.72 5.51
CA VAL A 91 -0.69 -1.47 5.74
C VAL A 91 0.05 -0.19 5.31
N ASN A 92 1.35 -0.27 5.02
CA ASN A 92 2.13 0.83 4.42
C ASN A 92 2.22 0.73 2.89
N CYS A 93 1.58 -0.27 2.28
CA CYS A 93 1.65 -0.54 0.85
C CYS A 93 0.31 -0.28 0.16
N ASP A 94 0.31 0.58 -0.85
CA ASP A 94 -0.85 0.88 -1.67
C ASP A 94 -0.83 0.05 -2.96
N LEU A 95 -2.01 -0.47 -3.34
CA LEU A 95 -2.19 -1.15 -4.62
C LEU A 95 -2.55 -0.13 -5.71
N GLY A 96 -1.74 -0.07 -6.77
CA GLY A 96 -1.95 0.81 -7.93
C GLY A 96 -3.07 0.34 -8.87
N GLY A 97 -4.26 0.06 -8.34
CA GLY A 97 -5.43 -0.39 -9.10
C GLY A 97 -6.36 -1.29 -8.29
N GLU A 98 -7.23 -2.03 -8.98
CA GLU A 98 -8.19 -2.94 -8.35
C GLU A 98 -7.52 -4.20 -7.78
N VAL A 99 -8.02 -4.63 -6.61
CA VAL A 99 -7.58 -5.82 -5.86
C VAL A 99 -7.94 -7.13 -6.56
N SER A 100 -9.04 -7.14 -7.31
CA SER A 100 -9.46 -8.26 -8.15
C SER A 100 -9.40 -7.83 -9.62
N ARG A 101 -9.00 -8.76 -10.49
CA ARG A 101 -8.83 -8.50 -11.92
C ARG A 101 -9.32 -9.70 -12.72
N THR A 102 -10.33 -9.47 -13.55
CA THR A 102 -10.80 -10.48 -14.49
C THR A 102 -9.79 -10.64 -15.63
N VAL A 103 -9.37 -11.88 -15.87
CA VAL A 103 -8.47 -12.27 -16.96
C VAL A 103 -9.15 -13.31 -17.83
N LYS A 104 -8.95 -13.27 -19.15
CA LYS A 104 -9.41 -14.32 -20.06
C LYS A 104 -8.26 -15.28 -20.38
N VAL A 105 -8.50 -16.57 -20.18
CA VAL A 105 -7.59 -17.65 -20.57
C VAL A 105 -8.04 -18.20 -21.92
N GLU A 106 -7.09 -18.44 -22.82
CA GLU A 106 -7.30 -19.11 -24.10
C GLU A 106 -6.55 -20.45 -24.10
N GLY A 107 -7.06 -21.42 -24.85
CA GLY A 107 -6.56 -22.79 -24.86
C GLY A 107 -5.09 -22.90 -25.28
N GLY A 108 -4.21 -23.28 -24.35
CA GLY A 108 -2.78 -23.43 -24.55
C GLY A 108 -1.97 -22.13 -24.52
N GLU A 109 -2.59 -21.01 -24.16
CA GLU A 109 -1.92 -19.73 -23.99
C GLU A 109 -1.64 -19.45 -22.50
N THR A 110 -0.74 -18.50 -22.24
CA THR A 110 -0.48 -17.97 -20.90
C THR A 110 -1.05 -16.57 -20.80
N ALA A 111 -2.10 -16.40 -20.00
CA ALA A 111 -2.64 -15.10 -19.67
C ALA A 111 -1.80 -14.45 -18.56
N ILE A 112 -1.58 -13.13 -18.62
CA ILE A 112 -0.65 -12.42 -17.74
C ILE A 112 -1.41 -11.38 -16.89
N VAL A 113 -1.21 -11.41 -15.57
CA VAL A 113 -1.78 -10.45 -14.60
C VAL A 113 -0.65 -9.80 -13.80
N ASN A 114 -0.55 -8.47 -13.84
CA ASN A 114 0.58 -7.74 -13.24
C ASN A 114 0.09 -6.75 -12.16
N PHE A 115 0.31 -7.06 -10.88
CA PHE A 115 -0.01 -6.13 -9.79
C PHE A 115 1.14 -5.15 -9.56
N SER A 116 0.82 -3.87 -9.34
CA SER A 116 1.79 -2.83 -8.99
C SER A 116 1.50 -2.35 -7.57
N ILE A 117 2.45 -2.49 -6.67
CA ILE A 117 2.31 -2.23 -5.22
C ILE A 117 3.42 -1.28 -4.80
N GLU A 118 3.07 -0.17 -4.15
CA GLU A 118 4.03 0.84 -3.68
C GLU A 118 4.02 0.92 -2.16
N CYS A 119 5.15 0.58 -1.52
CA CYS A 119 5.29 0.52 -0.07
C CYS A 119 6.03 1.75 0.47
N LEU A 120 5.31 2.65 1.13
CA LEU A 120 5.88 3.82 1.78
C LEU A 120 6.83 3.42 2.93
N PRO A 121 7.88 4.21 3.22
CA PRO A 121 8.73 4.01 4.39
C PRO A 121 7.89 3.90 5.68
N ALA A 122 8.13 2.87 6.50
CA ALA A 122 7.36 2.62 7.72
C ALA A 122 8.21 2.12 8.90
N LEU A 123 7.95 2.65 10.10
CA LEU A 123 8.59 2.25 11.37
C LEU A 123 7.78 1.17 12.09
N PHE A 124 7.70 -0.02 11.51
CA PHE A 124 7.03 -1.16 12.15
C PHE A 124 7.79 -1.70 13.35
N ASN A 125 7.07 -1.94 14.45
CA ASN A 125 7.61 -2.49 15.70
C ASN A 125 8.85 -1.71 16.18
N ARG A 126 8.74 -0.38 16.27
CA ARG A 126 9.77 0.51 16.79
C ARG A 126 9.19 1.45 17.84
N ILE A 127 10.06 1.92 18.74
CA ILE A 127 9.75 2.99 19.68
C ILE A 127 10.21 4.30 19.03
N VAL A 128 9.40 5.35 19.13
CA VAL A 128 9.81 6.74 18.87
C VAL A 128 9.89 7.45 20.22
N PHE A 129 10.93 8.25 20.43
CA PHE A 129 11.17 8.98 21.68
C PHE A 129 11.96 10.26 21.41
N HIS A 130 11.85 11.24 22.31
CA HIS A 130 12.67 12.45 22.30
C HIS A 130 13.89 12.32 23.22
N ARG A 131 14.95 13.09 22.96
CA ARG A 131 16.11 13.18 23.87
C ARG A 131 16.73 14.59 23.83
N GLU A 132 17.09 15.09 25.01
CA GLU A 132 17.86 16.32 25.17
C GLU A 132 19.24 16.17 24.51
N THR A 133 19.61 17.13 23.66
CA THR A 133 20.89 17.16 22.94
C THR A 133 21.98 17.84 23.79
N SER A 134 23.23 17.82 23.32
CA SER A 134 24.33 18.55 23.99
C SER A 134 24.15 20.08 23.99
N GLU A 135 23.31 20.60 23.10
CA GLU A 135 23.02 22.04 22.96
C GLU A 135 21.82 22.48 23.84
N GLY A 136 21.07 21.53 24.43
CA GLY A 136 19.91 21.79 25.30
C GLY A 136 18.55 21.74 24.59
N ASP A 137 18.53 21.45 23.29
CA ASP A 137 17.32 21.23 22.48
C ASP A 137 16.84 19.77 22.59
N PHE A 138 15.70 19.43 21.98
CA PHE A 138 15.16 18.05 21.98
C PHE A 138 14.92 17.56 20.57
N ASP A 139 15.63 16.48 20.20
CA ASP A 139 15.51 15.82 18.89
C ASP A 139 14.66 14.53 19.00
N LEU A 140 14.12 14.06 17.87
CA LEU A 140 13.42 12.77 17.80
C LEU A 140 14.33 11.64 17.35
N PHE A 141 14.17 10.50 18.01
CA PHE A 141 14.91 9.27 17.78
C PHE A 141 13.94 8.10 17.63
N THR A 142 14.40 7.04 16.97
CA THR A 142 13.67 5.77 16.97
C THR A 142 14.61 4.59 17.13
N MET A 143 14.18 3.57 17.88
CA MET A 143 14.94 2.34 18.16
C MET A 143 14.02 1.11 18.12
N ASN A 144 14.62 -0.08 18.07
CA ASN A 144 13.91 -1.34 18.29
C ASN A 144 13.43 -1.45 19.75
N PRO A 145 12.38 -2.22 20.07
CA PRO A 145 11.86 -2.38 21.43
C PRO A 145 12.83 -3.02 22.42
N ASP A 146 13.89 -3.68 21.93
CA ASP A 146 15.01 -4.22 22.74
C ASP A 146 16.11 -3.19 23.04
N GLY A 147 15.94 -1.93 22.58
CA GLY A 147 16.92 -0.85 22.71
C GLY A 147 18.01 -0.86 21.64
N SER A 148 17.96 -1.76 20.65
CA SER A 148 18.94 -1.82 19.56
C SER A 148 18.58 -0.93 18.37
N GLN A 149 19.54 -0.72 17.46
CA GLN A 149 19.35 0.01 16.20
C GLN A 149 18.71 1.39 16.37
N GLU A 150 19.18 2.17 17.34
CA GLU A 150 18.83 3.58 17.47
C GLU A 150 19.30 4.37 16.24
N ILE A 151 18.40 5.19 15.71
CA ILE A 151 18.66 6.19 14.67
C ILE A 151 18.02 7.52 15.06
N ILE A 152 18.59 8.62 14.60
CA ILE A 152 17.95 9.94 14.62
C ILE A 152 16.83 9.91 13.58
N LEU A 153 15.65 10.36 13.98
CA LEU A 153 14.47 10.51 13.11
C LEU A 153 14.33 11.96 12.63
N GLU A 154 14.69 12.91 13.50
CA GLU A 154 14.54 14.35 13.29
C GLU A 154 15.66 15.06 14.07
N ASN A 155 16.32 16.04 13.45
CA ASN A 155 17.32 16.90 14.09
C ASN A 155 17.30 18.27 13.38
N ASN A 156 16.63 19.23 14.01
CA ASN A 156 16.47 20.59 13.52
C ASN A 156 16.99 21.65 14.51
N ASN A 157 17.46 21.22 15.70
CA ASN A 157 17.83 22.09 16.84
C ASN A 157 16.65 22.97 17.30
N ARG A 158 15.48 22.35 17.47
CA ARG A 158 14.27 22.93 18.04
C ARG A 158 13.76 22.02 19.18
N LEU A 159 12.58 22.29 19.71
CA LEU A 159 11.99 21.51 20.80
C LEU A 159 11.01 20.47 20.24
N SER A 160 11.54 19.45 19.55
CA SER A 160 10.76 18.33 19.04
C SER A 160 10.43 17.35 20.17
N LEU A 161 9.19 17.38 20.64
CA LEU A 161 8.73 16.67 21.84
C LEU A 161 7.51 15.79 21.54
N PHE A 162 7.28 14.81 22.42
CA PHE A 162 6.03 14.04 22.51
C PHE A 162 5.56 13.45 21.17
N ALA A 163 6.43 12.70 20.49
CA ALA A 163 6.12 12.09 19.20
C ALA A 163 5.16 10.88 19.30
N SER A 164 4.35 10.70 18.26
CA SER A 164 3.35 9.65 18.11
C SER A 164 3.28 9.14 16.67
N LEU A 165 3.42 7.83 16.49
CA LEU A 165 3.35 7.18 15.18
C LEU A 165 1.91 7.09 14.69
N SER A 166 1.70 7.39 13.40
CA SER A 166 0.46 7.07 12.70
C SER A 166 0.17 5.55 12.76
N PRO A 167 -1.10 5.11 12.63
CA PRO A 167 -1.46 3.69 12.71
C PRO A 167 -0.87 2.82 11.60
N ARG A 168 -0.21 3.42 10.60
CA ARG A 168 0.44 2.75 9.45
C ARG A 168 1.97 2.75 9.62
N GLY A 169 2.49 3.46 10.62
CA GLY A 169 3.91 3.62 10.88
C GLY A 169 4.65 4.50 9.86
N THR A 170 3.93 5.14 8.92
CA THR A 170 4.51 5.91 7.80
C THR A 170 4.72 7.39 8.12
N GLN A 171 4.02 7.90 9.13
CA GLN A 171 4.10 9.30 9.58
C GLN A 171 4.23 9.42 11.10
N VAL A 172 4.75 10.55 11.57
CA VAL A 172 4.91 10.93 12.98
C VAL A 172 4.25 12.29 13.20
N ALA A 173 3.30 12.35 14.14
CA ALA A 173 2.79 13.59 14.69
C ALA A 173 3.56 13.91 15.98
N PHE A 174 3.97 15.16 16.18
CA PHE A 174 4.75 15.59 17.34
C PHE A 174 4.54 17.07 17.66
N GLN A 175 4.92 17.48 18.86
CA GLN A 175 5.01 18.91 19.22
C GLN A 175 6.37 19.43 18.75
N ASP A 176 6.40 20.58 18.10
CA ASP A 176 7.63 21.27 17.68
C ASP A 176 7.50 22.78 17.96
N ASN A 177 8.63 23.46 18.15
CA ASN A 177 8.69 24.90 18.34
C ASN A 177 8.74 25.61 16.98
N VAL A 178 7.60 26.00 16.43
CA VAL A 178 7.48 26.76 15.18
C VAL A 178 7.48 28.26 15.48
N ASP A 179 8.49 28.98 14.98
CA ASP A 179 8.64 30.45 15.10
C ASP A 179 8.49 31.02 16.53
N GLY A 180 8.78 30.21 17.56
CA GLY A 180 8.70 30.59 18.98
C GLY A 180 7.46 30.05 19.72
N ASN A 181 6.50 29.44 19.02
CA ASN A 181 5.33 28.80 19.62
C ASN A 181 5.41 27.26 19.54
N SER A 182 4.79 26.56 20.48
CA SER A 182 4.61 25.11 20.40
C SER A 182 3.38 24.78 19.56
N GLU A 183 3.58 24.00 18.50
CA GLU A 183 2.55 23.61 17.54
C GLU A 183 2.60 22.10 17.29
N ILE A 184 1.47 21.51 16.91
CA ILE A 184 1.41 20.14 16.42
C ILE A 184 1.82 20.13 14.95
N VAL A 185 2.83 19.31 14.65
CA VAL A 185 3.39 19.15 13.31
C VAL A 185 3.39 17.68 12.91
N LEU A 186 3.47 17.44 11.61
CA LEU A 186 3.42 16.13 10.97
C LEU A 186 4.60 15.99 10.01
N MET A 187 5.24 14.83 10.00
CA MET A 187 6.22 14.45 8.97
C MET A 187 6.08 12.97 8.60
N ASN A 188 6.61 12.60 7.44
CA ASN A 188 6.83 11.20 7.09
C ASN A 188 8.03 10.64 7.88
N VAL A 189 8.09 9.33 8.10
CA VAL A 189 9.17 8.70 8.90
C VAL A 189 10.55 8.69 8.23
N ASP A 190 10.65 9.14 6.98
CA ASP A 190 11.92 9.43 6.29
C ASP A 190 12.40 10.88 6.48
N GLY A 191 11.67 11.68 7.28
CA GLY A 191 11.93 13.10 7.52
C GLY A 191 11.36 14.04 6.44
N SER A 192 10.71 13.51 5.40
CA SER A 192 10.06 14.32 4.36
C SER A 192 8.66 14.80 4.78
N GLY A 193 8.05 15.68 3.98
CA GLY A 193 6.64 16.04 4.15
C GLY A 193 6.29 16.87 5.40
N TYR A 194 7.28 17.49 6.06
CA TYR A 194 7.08 18.35 7.23
C TYR A 194 5.96 19.38 6.99
N THR A 195 4.90 19.30 7.79
CA THR A 195 3.68 20.08 7.68
C THR A 195 3.24 20.55 9.06
N GLN A 196 3.05 21.86 9.23
CA GLN A 196 2.46 22.43 10.43
C GLN A 196 0.93 22.24 10.39
N LEU A 197 0.38 21.49 11.35
CA LEU A 197 -1.07 21.21 11.42
C LEU A 197 -1.84 22.27 12.20
N THR A 198 -1.20 22.88 13.19
CA THR A 198 -1.77 23.96 14.02
C THR A 198 -0.97 25.23 13.87
N ASN A 199 -1.64 26.38 13.87
CA ASN A 199 -0.99 27.69 13.81
C ASN A 199 -1.85 28.67 14.62
N ASN A 200 -1.33 29.13 15.75
CA ASN A 200 -2.00 30.04 16.66
C ASN A 200 -1.00 30.80 17.57
N ASP A 201 -1.49 31.76 18.36
CA ASP A 201 -0.64 32.59 19.22
C ASP A 201 -0.32 31.95 20.61
N ILE A 202 -0.82 30.74 20.88
CA ILE A 202 -0.76 30.05 22.19
C ILE A 202 -0.20 28.62 22.05
N TYR A 203 0.41 28.10 23.11
CA TYR A 203 1.01 26.77 23.14
C TYR A 203 -0.02 25.65 22.95
N ASP A 204 0.18 24.85 21.89
CA ASP A 204 -0.38 23.50 21.76
C ASP A 204 0.66 22.49 22.27
N GLY A 205 0.25 21.50 23.07
CA GLY A 205 1.22 20.54 23.63
C GLY A 205 0.71 19.58 24.71
N SER A 206 0.48 18.34 24.30
CA SER A 206 0.85 17.12 25.03
C SER A 206 1.13 16.03 23.99
N VAL A 207 1.20 14.74 24.35
CA VAL A 207 1.34 13.67 23.35
C VAL A 207 0.12 13.68 22.42
N PRO A 208 0.28 13.88 21.10
CA PRO A 208 -0.80 13.78 20.15
C PRO A 208 -1.18 12.31 19.96
N SER A 209 -2.47 12.00 19.87
CA SER A 209 -2.96 10.65 19.59
C SER A 209 -3.68 10.60 18.25
N TRP A 210 -3.32 9.62 17.43
CA TRP A 210 -3.93 9.37 16.13
C TRP A 210 -5.23 8.59 16.28
N SER A 211 -6.24 8.93 15.48
CA SER A 211 -7.39 8.05 15.28
C SER A 211 -6.94 6.76 14.59
N PRO A 212 -7.54 5.57 14.87
CA PRO A 212 -7.08 4.29 14.33
C PRO A 212 -7.15 4.13 12.80
N ASP A 213 -7.98 4.96 12.15
CA ASP A 213 -8.08 5.08 10.69
C ASP A 213 -6.95 5.93 10.08
N GLY A 214 -6.24 6.73 10.89
CA GLY A 214 -5.21 7.67 10.47
C GLY A 214 -5.75 9.00 9.94
N SER A 215 -7.06 9.30 10.06
CA SER A 215 -7.64 10.51 9.48
C SER A 215 -7.57 11.76 10.38
N LYS A 216 -7.31 11.58 11.68
CA LYS A 216 -7.34 12.64 12.70
C LYS A 216 -6.25 12.49 13.74
N ILE A 217 -5.90 13.62 14.36
CA ILE A 217 -4.98 13.73 15.49
C ILE A 217 -5.68 14.52 16.59
N ALA A 218 -5.82 13.92 17.77
CA ALA A 218 -6.26 14.59 18.99
C ALA A 218 -5.04 15.11 19.76
N PHE A 219 -5.16 16.28 20.37
CA PHE A 219 -4.09 16.95 21.12
C PHE A 219 -4.69 17.84 22.21
N SER A 220 -3.87 18.38 23.11
CA SER A 220 -4.30 19.40 24.08
C SER A 220 -3.74 20.78 23.75
N SER A 221 -4.52 21.82 23.99
CA SER A 221 -4.17 23.21 23.69
C SER A 221 -4.56 24.14 24.84
N TYR A 222 -3.77 25.20 25.05
CA TYR A 222 -4.03 26.23 26.08
C TYR A 222 -4.76 27.48 25.57
N ARG A 223 -5.28 27.46 24.33
CA ARG A 223 -5.83 28.62 23.61
C ARG A 223 -6.84 29.47 24.39
N GLU A 224 -7.71 28.85 25.18
CA GLU A 224 -8.80 29.54 25.89
C GLU A 224 -8.45 29.94 27.34
N GLY A 225 -7.23 29.65 27.80
CA GLY A 225 -6.70 30.05 29.12
C GLY A 225 -6.40 28.87 30.07
N ASP A 226 -7.01 27.72 29.83
CA ASP A 226 -6.70 26.41 30.39
C ASP A 226 -6.53 25.36 29.28
N SER A 227 -6.14 24.15 29.69
CA SER A 227 -5.84 23.05 28.77
C SER A 227 -7.13 22.37 28.34
N GLU A 228 -7.41 22.34 27.05
CA GLU A 228 -8.58 21.68 26.48
C GLU A 228 -8.20 20.69 25.36
N ILE A 229 -9.03 19.67 25.12
CA ILE A 229 -8.82 18.70 24.05
C ILE A 229 -9.32 19.27 22.72
N TYR A 230 -8.46 19.18 21.71
CA TYR A 230 -8.74 19.53 20.34
C TYR A 230 -8.52 18.32 19.42
N VAL A 231 -9.07 18.39 18.22
CA VAL A 231 -8.76 17.48 17.12
C VAL A 231 -8.56 18.25 15.83
N VAL A 232 -7.61 17.80 15.02
CA VAL A 232 -7.34 18.26 13.66
C VAL A 232 -7.37 17.06 12.71
N ASN A 233 -7.72 17.26 11.45
CA ASN A 233 -7.52 16.23 10.42
C ASN A 233 -6.02 16.07 10.11
N ALA A 234 -5.60 14.91 9.62
CA ALA A 234 -4.20 14.67 9.26
C ALA A 234 -3.67 15.59 8.13
N ASP A 235 -4.55 16.25 7.37
CA ASP A 235 -4.22 17.26 6.36
C ASP A 235 -4.11 18.70 6.92
N GLY A 236 -4.20 18.88 8.24
CA GLY A 236 -4.19 20.17 8.92
C GLY A 236 -5.53 20.92 8.89
N SER A 237 -6.56 20.39 8.23
CA SER A 237 -7.88 21.03 8.16
C SER A 237 -8.73 20.75 9.40
N ASN A 238 -9.76 21.59 9.59
CA ASN A 238 -10.83 21.38 10.58
C ASN A 238 -10.35 21.20 12.03
N VAL A 239 -9.36 21.99 12.47
CA VAL A 239 -9.03 22.16 13.90
C VAL A 239 -10.32 22.54 14.65
N ARG A 240 -10.73 21.71 15.62
CA ARG A 240 -11.92 21.95 16.45
C ARG A 240 -11.66 21.55 17.91
N GLN A 241 -12.25 22.31 18.82
CA GLN A 241 -12.31 22.00 20.25
C GLN A 241 -13.31 20.85 20.51
N LEU A 242 -13.03 20.01 21.51
CA LEU A 242 -13.88 18.90 21.95
C LEU A 242 -14.41 19.10 23.37
N THR A 243 -13.61 19.69 24.25
CA THR A 243 -13.93 19.97 25.65
C THR A 243 -13.89 21.48 25.92
N ASP A 244 -14.83 21.97 26.73
CA ASP A 244 -15.03 23.40 27.07
C ASP A 244 -15.62 23.47 28.50
N ASN A 245 -14.74 23.60 29.50
CA ASN A 245 -15.04 23.48 30.92
C ASN A 245 -13.98 24.16 31.81
N GLU A 246 -14.24 24.32 33.10
CA GLU A 246 -13.34 25.02 34.04
C GLU A 246 -12.18 24.13 34.58
N THR A 247 -11.71 23.13 33.82
CA THR A 247 -10.71 22.16 34.30
C THR A 247 -9.65 21.81 33.25
N PHE A 248 -8.52 21.25 33.70
CA PHE A 248 -7.39 20.97 32.80
C PHE A 248 -7.53 19.61 32.14
N ASP A 249 -7.92 19.61 30.88
CA ASP A 249 -8.09 18.44 30.05
C ASP A 249 -6.86 18.23 29.16
N SER A 250 -6.17 17.08 29.31
CA SER A 250 -4.95 16.79 28.56
C SER A 250 -4.64 15.30 28.41
N GLY A 251 -3.66 14.98 27.56
CA GLY A 251 -3.26 13.60 27.25
C GLY A 251 -4.39 12.77 26.65
N PRO A 252 -4.99 13.19 25.52
CA PRO A 252 -6.01 12.41 24.84
C PRO A 252 -5.41 11.15 24.23
N ASP A 253 -6.17 10.05 24.24
CA ASP A 253 -5.86 8.85 23.47
C ASP A 253 -7.12 8.28 22.82
N TRP A 254 -7.04 7.88 21.55
CA TRP A 254 -8.17 7.32 20.83
C TRP A 254 -8.39 5.85 21.21
N SER A 255 -9.66 5.49 21.43
CA SER A 255 -10.10 4.09 21.47
C SER A 255 -9.72 3.35 20.18
N PRO A 256 -9.44 2.03 20.23
CA PRO A 256 -9.14 1.24 19.04
C PRO A 256 -10.26 1.18 17.98
N SER A 257 -11.50 1.52 18.33
CA SER A 257 -12.61 1.67 17.36
C SER A 257 -12.64 3.05 16.69
N GLY A 258 -12.00 4.06 17.28
CA GLY A 258 -12.08 5.45 16.83
C GLY A 258 -13.41 6.14 17.19
N GLU A 259 -14.24 5.53 18.03
CA GLU A 259 -15.56 6.06 18.43
C GLU A 259 -15.51 6.88 19.73
N GLU A 260 -14.45 6.69 20.53
CA GLU A 260 -14.28 7.31 21.84
C GLU A 260 -12.83 7.82 22.03
N ILE A 261 -12.67 8.85 22.85
CA ILE A 261 -11.36 9.38 23.29
C ILE A 261 -11.31 9.32 24.82
N VAL A 262 -10.25 8.72 25.36
CA VAL A 262 -9.91 8.79 26.79
C VAL A 262 -8.99 9.98 27.02
N PHE A 263 -9.15 10.70 28.13
CA PHE A 263 -8.32 11.86 28.47
C PHE A 263 -8.20 12.04 29.99
N THR A 264 -7.23 12.82 30.43
CA THR A 264 -7.09 13.23 31.83
C THR A 264 -7.80 14.56 32.03
N SER A 265 -8.67 14.68 33.04
CA SER A 265 -9.44 15.89 33.35
C SER A 265 -9.43 16.21 34.85
N GLY A 266 -9.67 17.47 35.21
CA GLY A 266 -9.86 17.92 36.58
C GLY A 266 -8.91 19.05 37.04
N PRO A 267 -9.15 19.61 38.24
CA PRO A 267 -8.36 20.71 38.76
C PRO A 267 -6.90 20.32 39.02
N SER A 268 -6.00 21.30 38.97
CA SER A 268 -4.57 21.10 39.21
C SER A 268 -4.31 20.39 40.55
N GLY A 269 -3.60 19.26 40.50
CA GLY A 269 -3.32 18.41 41.66
C GLY A 269 -4.37 17.36 42.02
N ASN A 270 -5.54 17.33 41.36
CA ASN A 270 -6.57 16.32 41.58
C ASN A 270 -7.28 15.97 40.25
N ARG A 271 -6.55 15.30 39.37
CA ARG A 271 -7.03 14.86 38.04
C ARG A 271 -7.47 13.39 38.07
N SER A 272 -8.37 13.01 37.16
CA SER A 272 -8.84 11.64 36.93
C SER A 272 -8.94 11.34 35.44
N ILE A 273 -9.16 10.08 35.08
CA ILE A 273 -9.32 9.64 33.69
C ILE A 273 -10.81 9.66 33.32
N PHE A 274 -11.12 10.25 32.17
CA PHE A 274 -12.46 10.42 31.61
C PHE A 274 -12.51 9.90 30.18
N LEU A 275 -13.73 9.70 29.66
CA LEU A 275 -14.01 9.20 28.32
C LEU A 275 -15.07 10.12 27.67
N MET A 276 -14.91 10.40 26.39
CA MET A 276 -15.89 11.11 25.56
C MET A 276 -16.10 10.41 24.21
N ASN A 277 -17.19 10.76 23.52
CA ASN A 277 -17.69 10.17 22.28
C ASN A 277 -17.93 11.28 21.24
#